data_AF-A0A3E1NIB1-F1
#
_entry.id   AF-A0A3E1NIB1-F1
#
_cell.length_a   1.000
_cell.length_b   1.000
_cell.length_c   1.000
_cell.angle_alpha   90.00
_cell.angle_beta   90.00
_cell.angle_gamma   90.00
#
_symmetry.space_group_name_H-M   'P 1'
#
loop_
_entity.id
_entity.type
_entity.pdbx_description
1 polymer ?
#
loop_
_entity_poly.entity_id
_entity_poly.type
_entity_poly.pdbx_seq_one_letter_code
_entity_poly.pdbx_strand_id
1 'polypeptide(L)' 'MPKQAQLIRCKAIYTIRDTIVSDLSTPPNLRALTTASGMSESKMQRLFRQIFGNSIYNYYQLLRIKEAAYLIR' A
#
# COMPACT_ATOMS: atom_id res chain seq x y z
N MET A 1 -1.39 11.47 25.76
CA MET A 1 -0.42 10.56 25.08
C MET A 1 -1.05 9.84 23.86
N PRO A 2 -1.18 10.45 22.65
CA PRO A 2 -1.67 9.74 21.45
C PRO A 2 -0.70 9.69 20.24
N LYS A 3 0.41 10.45 20.22
CA LYS A 3 1.26 10.60 19.02
C LYS A 3 2.03 9.32 18.61
N GLN A 4 2.55 8.52 19.56
CA GLN A 4 3.32 7.31 19.25
C GLN A 4 2.50 6.26 18.47
N ALA A 5 1.26 6.00 18.89
CA ALA A 5 0.42 4.98 18.28
C ALA A 5 0.03 5.33 16.83
N GLN A 6 -0.05 6.63 16.50
CA GLN A 6 -0.33 7.10 15.15
C GLN A 6 0.91 6.95 14.25
N LEU A 7 2.11 7.25 14.77
CA LEU A 7 3.37 7.10 14.04
C LEU A 7 3.64 5.66 13.60
N ILE A 8 3.39 4.68 14.49
CA ILE A 8 3.56 3.25 14.20
C ILE A 8 2.66 2.81 13.03
N ARG A 9 1.40 3.28 13.02
CA ARG A 9 0.45 2.95 11.94
C ARG A 9 0.86 3.56 10.61
N CYS A 10 1.33 4.81 10.61
CA CYS A 10 1.87 5.42 9.40
C CYS A 10 3.04 4.59 8.87
N LYS A 11 4.00 4.22 9.73
CA LYS A 11 5.15 3.39 9.33
C LYS A 11 4.72 2.07 8.67
N ALA A 12 3.74 1.37 9.26
CA ALA A 12 3.20 0.14 8.68
C ALA A 12 2.60 0.35 7.27
N ILE A 13 1.89 1.46 7.05
CA ILE A 13 1.30 1.78 5.74
C ILE A 13 2.37 2.11 4.69
N TYR A 14 3.46 2.80 5.09
CA TYR A 14 4.60 3.00 4.18
C TYR A 14 5.29 1.67 3.84
N THR A 15 5.46 0.77 4.81
CA THR A 15 5.99 -0.57 4.54
C THR A 15 5.12 -1.35 3.55
N ILE A 16 3.79 -1.30 3.70
CA ILE A 16 2.86 -1.91 2.72
C ILE A 16 3.07 -1.31 1.33
N ARG A 17 3.20 0.02 1.23
CA ARG A 17 3.48 0.69 -0.05
C ARG A 17 4.80 0.22 -0.65
N ASP A 18 5.85 0.09 0.14
CA ASP A 18 7.16 -0.37 -0.33
C ASP A 18 7.09 -1.82 -0.83
N THR A 19 6.33 -2.69 -0.16
CA THR A 19 6.06 -4.05 -0.64
C THR A 19 5.34 -4.04 -2.00
N ILE A 20 4.29 -3.21 -2.16
CA ILE A 20 3.52 -3.13 -3.41
C ILE A 20 4.41 -2.67 -4.59
N VAL A 21 5.30 -1.70 -4.37
CA VAL A 21 6.13 -1.15 -5.46
C VAL A 21 7.39 -1.97 -5.72
N SER A 22 7.75 -2.89 -4.82
CA SER A 22 8.94 -3.76 -4.99
C SER A 22 8.78 -4.78 -6.11
N ASP A 23 7.55 -5.23 -6.36
CA ASP A 23 7.21 -6.11 -7.46
C ASP A 23 5.86 -5.69 -8.07
N LEU A 24 5.92 -4.97 -9.18
CA LEU A 24 4.73 -4.64 -9.95
C LEU A 24 4.30 -5.78 -10.88
N SER A 25 5.05 -6.88 -11.00
CA SER A 25 4.68 -8.00 -11.87
C SER A 25 3.47 -8.78 -11.34
N THR A 26 3.28 -8.79 -10.02
CA THR A 26 2.21 -9.51 -9.35
C THR A 26 1.26 -8.58 -8.57
N PRO A 27 -0.06 -8.84 -8.59
CA PRO A 27 -1.00 -8.05 -7.82
C PRO A 27 -0.81 -8.28 -6.31
N PRO A 28 -0.95 -7.23 -5.48
CA PRO A 28 -0.70 -7.34 -4.05
C PRO A 28 -1.74 -8.23 -3.36
N ASN A 29 -1.26 -9.19 -2.57
CA ASN A 29 -2.10 -10.03 -1.72
C ASN A 29 -2.49 -9.27 -0.44
N LEU A 30 -3.69 -8.71 -0.41
CA LEU A 30 -4.17 -7.91 0.73
C LEU A 30 -4.19 -8.69 2.05
N ARG A 31 -4.46 -10.00 2.04
CA ARG A 31 -4.46 -10.81 3.28
C ARG A 31 -3.05 -11.02 3.85
N ALA A 32 -2.05 -11.13 2.97
CA ALA A 32 -0.66 -11.19 3.41
C ALA A 32 -0.24 -9.84 4.04
N LEU A 33 -0.66 -8.73 3.43
CA LEU A 33 -0.38 -7.37 3.90
C LEU A 33 -1.06 -7.05 5.24
N THR A 34 -2.27 -7.54 5.48
CA THR A 34 -2.96 -7.39 6.78
C THR A 34 -2.27 -8.15 7.89
N THR A 35 -1.83 -9.38 7.60
CA THR A 35 -1.07 -10.22 8.55
C THR A 35 0.24 -9.55 8.95
N ALA A 36 0.99 -9.02 7.97
CA ALA A 36 2.25 -8.32 8.23
C ALA A 36 2.08 -7.01 9.01
N SER A 37 0.93 -6.34 8.87
CA SER A 37 0.68 -5.03 9.48
C SER A 37 -0.08 -5.09 10.82
N GLY A 38 -0.59 -6.27 11.21
CA GLY A 38 -1.40 -6.44 12.42
C GLY A 38 -2.72 -5.67 12.39
N MET A 39 -3.21 -5.32 11.20
CA MET A 39 -4.42 -4.52 11.00
C MET A 39 -5.47 -5.30 10.22
N SER A 40 -6.74 -5.04 10.50
CA SER A 40 -7.82 -5.52 9.62
C SER A 40 -7.74 -4.86 8.25
N GLU A 41 -8.24 -5.55 7.22
CA GLU A 41 -8.19 -5.08 5.84
C GLU A 41 -8.88 -3.73 5.65
N SER A 42 -10.08 -3.54 6.21
CA SER A 42 -10.79 -2.26 6.14
C SER A 42 -10.00 -1.11 6.77
N LYS A 43 -9.29 -1.36 7.87
CA LYS A 43 -8.46 -0.35 8.54
C LYS A 43 -7.25 0.00 7.70
N MET A 44 -6.58 -1.01 7.14
CA MET A 44 -5.45 -0.86 6.23
C MET A 44 -5.84 -0.04 5.00
N GLN A 45 -6.91 -0.43 4.31
CA GLN A 45 -7.39 0.29 3.12
C GLN A 45 -7.77 1.74 3.43
N ARG A 46 -8.46 1.98 4.56
CA ARG A 46 -8.83 3.34 4.99
C ARG A 46 -7.61 4.22 5.23
N LEU A 47 -6.62 3.71 5.98
CA LEU A 47 -5.40 4.45 6.28
C LEU A 47 -4.54 4.67 5.03
N PHE A 48 -4.45 3.66 4.15
CA PHE A 48 -3.75 3.80 2.88
C PHE A 48 -4.37 4.91 2.03
N ARG A 49 -5.71 4.95 1.91
CA ARG A 49 -6.40 6.03 1.20
C ARG A 49 -6.20 7.39 1.86
N GLN A 50 -6.18 7.46 3.19
CA GLN A 50 -5.92 8.70 3.92
C GLN A 50 -4.50 9.25 3.67
N ILE A 51 -3.51 8.38 3.50
CA ILE A 51 -2.10 8.76 3.31
C ILE A 51 -1.77 9.02 1.82
N PHE A 52 -2.25 8.17 0.91
CA PHE A 52 -1.87 8.18 -0.51
C PHE A 52 -2.98 8.65 -1.46
N GLY A 53 -4.16 8.99 -0.94
CA GLY A 53 -5.30 9.47 -1.73
C GLY A 53 -6.02 8.41 -2.58
N ASN A 54 -5.51 7.17 -2.64
CA ASN A 54 -6.03 6.10 -3.49
C ASN A 54 -6.25 4.81 -2.71
N SER A 55 -7.08 3.90 -3.25
CA SER A 55 -7.09 2.52 -2.76
C SER A 55 -5.78 1.82 -3.12
N ILE A 56 -5.42 0.76 -2.40
CA ILE A 56 -4.25 -0.06 -2.70
C ILE A 56 -4.29 -0.58 -4.15
N TYR A 57 -5.45 -1.08 -4.58
CA TYR A 57 -5.65 -1.57 -5.94
C TYR A 57 -5.45 -0.49 -7.01
N ASN A 58 -6.06 0.68 -6.84
CA ASN A 58 -5.90 1.77 -7.82
C ASN A 58 -4.47 2.29 -7.86
N TYR A 59 -3.82 2.37 -6.70
CA TYR A 59 -2.42 2.79 -6.59
C TYR A 59 -1.50 1.81 -7.34
N TYR A 60 -1.66 0.51 -7.12
CA TYR A 60 -0.94 -0.53 -7.86
C TYR A 60 -1.20 -0.45 -9.37
N GLN A 61 -2.46 -0.33 -9.79
CA GLN A 61 -2.81 -0.30 -11.21
C GLN A 61 -2.23 0.91 -11.94
N LEU A 62 -2.24 2.08 -11.31
CA LEU A 62 -1.61 3.30 -11.84
C LEU A 62 -0.10 3.13 -12.04
N LEU A 63 0.57 2.48 -11.10
CA LEU A 63 2.01 2.21 -11.22
C LEU A 63 2.30 1.20 -12.34
N ARG A 64 1.49 0.14 -12.44
CA ARG A 64 1.59 -0.84 -13.52
C ARG A 64 1.47 -0.23 -14.91
N ILE A 65 0.51 0.68 -15.12
CA ILE A 65 0.31 1.37 -16.40
C ILE A 65 1.51 2.26 -16.71
N LYS A 66 2.03 2.99 -15.72
CA LYS A 66 3.23 3.82 -15.87
C LYS A 66 4.46 2.99 -16.22
N GLU A 67 4.63 1.84 -15.57
CA GLU A 67 5.71 0.90 -15.86
C GLU A 67 5.61 0.33 -17.28
N ALA A 68 4.40 -0.05 -17.72
CA ALA A 68 4.19 -0.52 -19.09
C ALA A 68 4.53 0.58 -20.12
N ALA A 69 4.07 1.82 -19.89
CA ALA A 69 4.42 2.95 -20.74
C ALA A 69 5.93 3.25 -20.75
N TYR A 70 6.61 3.02 -19.62
CA TYR A 70 8.06 3.16 -19.50
C TYR A 70 8.80 2.15 -20.38
N LEU A 71 8.34 0.90 -20.46
CA LEU A 71 9.02 -0.21 -21.14
C LEU A 71 8.81 -0.24 -22.66
N ILE A 72 7.82 0.48 -23.18
CA ILE A 72 7.45 0.49 -24.61
C ILE A 72 8.12 1.66 -25.37
N ARG A 73 8.94 2.47 -24.70
CA ARG A 73 9.72 3.55 -25.33
C ARG A 73 11.14 3.09 -25.68
#